data_AF-A0A7Z9Z8N4-F1
#
_entry.id   AF-A0A7Z9Z8N4-F1
#
_cell.length_a   1.000
_cell.length_b   1.000
_cell.length_c   1.000
_cell.angle_alpha   90.00
_cell.angle_beta   90.00
_cell.angle_gamma   90.00
#
_symmetry.space_group_name_H-M   'P 1'
#
loop_
_entity.id
_entity.type
_entity.pdbx_description
1 polymer ?
#
loop_
_entity_poly.entity_id
_entity_poly.type
_entity_poly.pdbx_seq_one_letter_code
_entity_poly.pdbx_strand_id
1 'polypeptide(L)'
;DCWLLVLDTGGICVEAAVAGGQFNARAVKELMEKTEIEKIVKHRYLIIPGLAARLKGAIEDETGWKVLVGPIDSGRIKSWLEQNWPPKS
;
A
#
# COMPACT_ATOMS: atom_id res chain seq x y z
N ASP A 1 2.08 -14.21 -8.53
CA ASP A 1 3.27 -13.51 -8.00
C ASP A 1 2.93 -12.07 -7.65
N CYS A 2 3.61 -11.48 -6.68
CA CYS A 2 3.42 -10.09 -6.27
C CYS A 2 4.72 -9.46 -5.79
N TRP A 3 4.73 -8.13 -5.70
CA TRP A 3 5.78 -7.36 -5.03
C TRP A 3 5.27 -6.89 -3.67
N LEU A 4 6.11 -7.02 -2.64
CA LEU A 4 5.83 -6.50 -1.31
C LEU A 4 6.79 -5.34 -1.04
N LEU A 5 6.23 -4.14 -0.91
CA LEU A 5 6.98 -2.95 -0.52
C LEU A 5 6.97 -2.84 1.00
N VAL A 6 8.15 -2.90 1.62
CA VAL A 6 8.31 -2.81 3.08
C VAL A 6 8.75 -1.41 3.44
N LEU A 7 7.86 -0.63 4.04
CA LEU A 7 8.17 0.71 4.53
C LEU A 7 8.95 0.60 5.85
N ASP A 8 10.11 1.24 5.92
CA ASP A 8 10.87 1.33 7.17
C ASP A 8 10.19 2.31 8.13
N THR A 9 9.51 1.76 9.13
CA THR A 9 8.86 2.51 10.22
C THR A 9 9.70 2.54 11.49
N GLY A 10 10.95 2.05 11.45
CA GLY A 10 11.76 1.79 12.64
C GLY A 10 11.32 0.54 13.41
N GLY A 11 10.68 -0.42 12.74
CA GLY A 11 10.19 -1.67 13.35
C GLY A 11 8.84 -1.54 14.07
N ILE A 12 8.09 -0.47 13.82
CA ILE A 12 6.78 -0.20 14.44
C ILE A 12 5.66 -0.84 13.61
N CYS A 13 4.66 -1.44 14.28
CA CYS A 13 3.50 -2.04 13.63
C CYS A 13 2.63 -1.01 12.88
N VAL A 14 1.83 -1.47 11.91
CA VAL A 14 1.08 -0.58 10.99
C VAL A 14 0.23 0.44 11.72
N GLU A 15 -0.60 0.02 12.68
CA GLU A 15 -1.51 0.92 13.39
C GLU A 15 -0.76 2.02 14.15
N ALA A 16 0.28 1.65 14.90
CA ALA A 16 1.09 2.60 15.65
C ALA A 16 1.92 3.52 14.72
N ALA A 17 2.44 3.01 13.61
CA ALA A 17 3.19 3.81 12.63
C ALA A 17 2.28 4.80 11.89
N VAL A 18 1.03 4.43 11.63
CA VAL A 18 0.02 5.32 11.05
C VAL A 18 -0.39 6.40 12.07
N ALA A 19 -0.51 6.06 13.36
CA ALA A 19 -0.81 7.02 14.42
C ALA A 19 0.35 7.97 14.72
N GLY A 20 1.59 7.45 14.76
CA GLY A 20 2.81 8.21 15.01
C GLY A 20 3.34 8.98 13.81
N GLY A 21 2.76 8.78 12.62
CA GLY A 21 3.09 9.52 11.41
C GLY A 21 4.27 8.98 10.62
N GLN A 22 4.92 7.89 11.04
CA GLN A 22 5.97 7.21 10.27
C GLN A 22 5.41 6.59 8.98
N PHE A 23 4.19 6.03 9.04
CA PHE A 23 3.46 5.58 7.86
C PHE A 23 2.56 6.72 7.38
N ASN A 24 2.98 7.41 6.32
CA ASN A 24 2.24 8.49 5.68
C ASN A 24 2.40 8.45 4.15
N ALA A 25 1.65 9.29 3.43
CA ALA A 25 1.63 9.31 1.95
C ALA A 25 3.00 9.59 1.33
N ARG A 26 3.73 10.57 1.87
CA ARG A 26 5.08 10.92 1.42
C ARG A 26 6.05 9.75 1.60
N ALA A 27 6.05 9.10 2.76
CA ALA A 27 6.91 7.96 3.04
C ALA A 27 6.64 6.79 2.08
N VAL A 28 5.38 6.55 1.72
CA VAL A 28 4.99 5.57 0.69
C VAL A 28 5.53 5.97 -0.68
N LYS A 29 5.39 7.23 -1.10
CA LYS A 29 5.93 7.72 -2.39
C LYS A 29 7.45 7.57 -2.47
N GLU A 30 8.17 7.99 -1.42
CA GLU A 30 9.62 7.85 -1.34
C GLU A 30 10.05 6.38 -1.43
N LEU A 31 9.30 5.45 -0.81
CA LEU A 31 9.57 4.01 -0.94
C LEU A 31 9.36 3.50 -2.36
N MET A 32 8.29 3.93 -3.04
CA MET A 32 8.01 3.54 -4.43
C MET A 32 9.10 4.05 -5.38
N GLU A 33 9.59 5.27 -5.16
CA GLU A 33 10.67 5.85 -5.95
C GLU A 33 12.00 5.13 -5.72
N LYS A 34 12.37 4.90 -4.45
CA LYS A 34 13.61 4.18 -4.08
C LYS A 34 13.65 2.75 -4.62
N THR A 35 12.50 2.08 -4.69
CA THR A 35 12.39 0.70 -5.20
C THR A 35 12.22 0.64 -6.71
N GLU A 36 12.03 1.78 -7.37
CA GLU A 36 11.74 1.90 -8.80
C GLU A 36 10.58 0.99 -9.27
N ILE A 37 9.61 0.71 -8.38
CA ILE A 37 8.53 -0.26 -8.63
C ILE A 37 7.72 0.07 -9.89
N GLU A 38 7.65 1.35 -10.26
CA GLU A 38 6.95 1.82 -11.45
C GLU A 38 7.54 1.28 -12.77
N LYS A 39 8.83 0.93 -12.77
CA LYS A 39 9.55 0.34 -13.92
C LYS A 39 9.37 -1.17 -13.99
N ILE A 40 8.97 -1.80 -12.88
CA ILE A 40 8.88 -3.25 -12.73
C ILE A 40 7.48 -3.75 -13.08
N VAL A 41 6.43 -3.05 -12.62
CA VAL A 41 5.03 -3.46 -12.87
C VAL A 41 4.36 -2.65 -13.96
N LYS A 42 3.53 -3.31 -14.77
CA LYS A 42 2.81 -2.69 -15.92
C LYS A 42 1.54 -1.93 -15.53
N HIS A 43 1.15 -1.97 -14.26
CA HIS A 43 -0.07 -1.34 -13.76
C HIS A 43 0.26 -0.22 -12.75
N ARG A 44 -0.76 0.54 -12.34
CA ARG A 44 -0.64 1.63 -11.35
C ARG A 44 -1.66 1.45 -10.23
N TYR A 45 -1.54 0.30 -9.56
CA TYR A 45 -2.38 -0.08 -8.42
C TYR A 45 -1.50 -0.48 -7.25
N LEU A 46 -1.82 0.06 -6.08
CA LEU A 46 -1.15 -0.23 -4.81
C LEU A 46 -2.18 -0.77 -3.83
N ILE A 47 -1.87 -1.88 -3.16
CA ILE A 47 -2.71 -2.42 -2.07
C ILE A 47 -2.07 -1.98 -0.75
N ILE A 48 -2.84 -1.29 0.09
CA ILE A 48 -2.41 -0.91 1.45
C ILE A 48 -3.10 -1.77 2.51
N PRO A 49 -2.51 -1.96 3.71
CA PRO A 49 -3.17 -2.67 4.80
C PRO A 49 -4.49 -2.00 5.21
N GLY A 50 -5.47 -2.79 5.67
CA GLY A 50 -6.76 -2.25 6.14
C GLY A 50 -6.63 -1.22 7.26
N LEU A 51 -5.62 -1.37 8.13
CA LEU A 51 -5.31 -0.43 9.22
C LEU A 51 -4.80 0.94 8.71
N ALA A 52 -4.36 1.02 7.46
CA ALA A 52 -3.91 2.25 6.80
C ALA A 52 -5.00 2.88 5.91
N ALA A 53 -6.23 2.36 5.91
CA ALA A 53 -7.31 2.78 5.01
C ALA A 53 -7.53 4.31 4.96
N ARG A 54 -7.38 4.99 6.10
CA ARG A 54 -7.54 6.45 6.21
C ARG A 54 -6.54 7.24 5.36
N LEU A 55 -5.41 6.64 4.98
CA LEU A 55 -4.37 7.28 4.18
C LEU A 55 -4.60 7.13 2.68
N LYS A 56 -5.61 6.34 2.25
CA LYS A 56 -5.86 6.03 0.84
C LYS A 56 -5.82 7.27 -0.05
N GLY A 57 -6.67 8.26 0.22
CA GLY A 57 -6.77 9.46 -0.63
C GLY A 57 -5.45 10.22 -0.74
N ALA A 58 -4.80 10.46 0.41
CA ALA A 58 -3.51 11.13 0.43
C ALA A 58 -2.41 10.35 -0.34
N ILE A 59 -2.41 9.01 -0.27
CA ILE A 59 -1.48 8.19 -1.05
C ILE A 59 -1.82 8.25 -2.54
N GLU A 60 -3.10 8.21 -2.93
CA GLU A 60 -3.51 8.36 -4.33
C GLU A 60 -3.06 9.72 -4.89
N ASP A 61 -3.28 10.80 -4.13
CA ASP A 61 -2.90 12.17 -4.52
C ASP A 61 -1.37 12.32 -4.64
N GLU A 62 -0.60 11.79 -3.69
CA GLU A 62 0.86 11.92 -3.67
C GLU A 62 1.54 11.01 -4.72
N THR A 63 1.00 9.82 -4.95
CA THR A 63 1.65 8.81 -5.81
C THR A 63 1.15 8.85 -7.25
N GLY A 64 -0.09 9.26 -7.49
CA GLY A 64 -0.79 9.10 -8.75
C GLY A 64 -1.24 7.66 -9.04
N TRP A 65 -1.08 6.73 -8.10
CA TRP A 65 -1.51 5.34 -8.24
C TRP A 65 -2.89 5.15 -7.63
N LYS A 66 -3.68 4.22 -8.18
CA LYS A 66 -4.95 3.84 -7.58
C LYS A 66 -4.71 2.95 -6.36
N VAL A 67 -5.26 3.31 -5.22
CA VAL A 67 -5.02 2.60 -3.97
C VAL A 67 -6.23 1.75 -3.60
N LEU A 68 -5.97 0.46 -3.41
CA LEU A 68 -6.94 -0.50 -2.90
C LEU A 68 -6.66 -0.76 -1.42
N VAL A 69 -7.71 -0.82 -0.61
CA VAL A 69 -7.61 -1.15 0.81
C VAL A 69 -7.75 -2.67 0.96
N GLY A 70 -6.65 -3.31 1.32
CA GLY A 70 -6.61 -4.73 1.63
C GLY A 70 -7.27 -5.07 2.97
N PRO A 71 -7.22 -6.35 3.39
CA PRO A 71 -7.75 -6.76 4.68
C PRO A 71 -6.94 -6.18 5.85
N ILE A 72 -7.56 -6.13 7.04
CA ILE A 72 -6.88 -5.78 8.30
C ILE A 72 -5.81 -6.83 8.66
N ASP A 73 -6.15 -8.11 8.47
CA ASP A 73 -5.26 -9.25 8.73
C ASP A 73 -4.72 -9.84 7.43
N SER A 74 -3.40 -10.06 7.37
CA SER A 74 -2.71 -10.54 6.17
C SER A 74 -3.11 -11.97 5.78
N GLY A 75 -3.57 -12.80 6.71
CA GLY A 75 -4.03 -14.17 6.43
C GLY A 75 -5.24 -14.22 5.49
N ARG A 76 -5.96 -13.09 5.35
CA ARG A 76 -7.11 -12.95 4.44
C ARG A 76 -6.76 -12.40 3.06
N ILE A 77 -5.48 -12.16 2.75
CA ILE A 77 -5.08 -11.54 1.47
C ILE A 77 -5.47 -12.40 0.27
N LYS A 78 -5.40 -13.73 0.40
CA LYS A 78 -5.74 -14.67 -0.69
C LYS A 78 -7.19 -14.50 -1.15
N SER A 79 -8.15 -14.65 -0.23
CA SER A 79 -9.57 -14.53 -0.55
C SER A 79 -9.95 -13.12 -0.97
N TRP A 80 -9.27 -12.10 -0.43
CA TRP A 80 -9.46 -10.72 -0.85
C TRP A 80 -9.02 -10.52 -2.32
N LEU A 81 -7.85 -11.05 -2.72
CA LEU A 81 -7.34 -10.94 -4.09
C LEU A 81 -8.27 -11.65 -5.09
N GLU A 82 -8.78 -12.84 -4.77
CA GLU A 82 -9.72 -13.58 -5.63
C GLU A 82 -10.99 -12.77 -5.96
N GLN A 83 -11.40 -11.85 -5.07
CA GLN A 83 -12.60 -11.03 -5.24
C GLN A 83 -12.32 -9.65 -5.84
N ASN A 84 -11.12 -9.09 -5.60
CA ASN A 84 -10.80 -7.70 -5.89
C ASN A 84 -9.70 -7.51 -6.94
N TRP A 85 -9.04 -8.59 -7.39
CA TRP A 85 -7.93 -8.54 -8.34
C TRP A 85 -8.11 -9.52 -9.53
N PRO A 86 -7.87 -9.08 -10.78
CA PRO A 86 -7.55 -7.72 -11.18
C PRO A 86 -8.75 -6.78 -10.96
N PRO A 87 -8.51 -5.52 -10.56
CA PRO A 87 -9.57 -4.55 -10.36
C PRO A 87 -10.32 -4.33 -11.67
N LYS A 88 -11.65 -4.30 -11.59
CA LYS A 88 -12.50 -4.01 -12.76
C LYS A 88 -12.31 -2.53 -13.14
N SER A 89 -12.12 -2.31 -14.43
CA SER A 89 -11.95 -0.99 -15.07
C SER A 89 -13.14 -0.07 -14.80
#